data_AF-A0A075HGE1-F1
#
_entry.id   AF-A0A075HGE1-F1
#
_cell.length_a   1.000
_cell.length_b   1.000
_cell.length_c   1.000
_cell.angle_alpha   90.00
_cell.angle_beta   90.00
_cell.angle_gamma   90.00
#
_symmetry.space_group_name_H-M   'P 1'
#
loop_
_entity.id
_entity.type
_entity.pdbx_description
1 polymer ?
#
loop_
_entity_poly.entity_id
_entity_poly.type
_entity_poly.pdbx_seq_one_letter_code
_entity_poly.pdbx_strand_id
1 'polypeptide(L)'
;MMIPKTVLALTLIAVISITPAFAETMAIEVDGLMKVNHAVSYTSTGIEIESISADLESIALIFQVLVSESESEGDISITFDRSVFDAKIAGEDDEFFIIADGEEITFTEEKDDTSRTLSFSIPQGTEEFEIFGTILFNESFLLKLEELEKAQALKEAEERKEFYASIAAMDEAAQRINDKIAAEKAEAEAAAEEESRTAALMAACGDGTVYVDGECVNEGLLGPQSEPVDSGSLINSVFAAMGIGLAVMIIVWGIFRSRHKKSSVVESDDS
;
A
#
# COMPACT_ATOMS: atom_id res chain seq x y z
N MET A 1 63.39 -60.54 32.47
CA MET A 1 61.91 -60.42 32.48
C MET A 1 61.47 -60.19 31.04
N MET A 2 61.00 -61.24 30.35
CA MET A 2 60.68 -61.22 28.93
C MET A 2 59.24 -60.75 28.76
N ILE A 3 59.06 -59.53 28.26
CA ILE A 3 57.74 -59.04 27.85
C ILE A 3 57.29 -59.87 26.64
N PRO A 4 56.13 -60.54 26.68
CA PRO A 4 55.67 -61.38 25.58
C PRO A 4 55.38 -60.51 24.35
N LYS A 5 56.11 -60.75 23.27
CA LYS A 5 56.03 -60.04 21.98
C LYS A 5 54.64 -60.10 21.33
N THR A 6 53.76 -60.97 21.82
CA THR A 6 52.37 -61.11 21.36
C THR A 6 51.43 -60.03 21.89
N VAL A 7 51.78 -59.35 22.99
CA VAL A 7 50.94 -58.25 23.53
C VAL A 7 51.24 -56.91 22.84
N LEU A 8 52.44 -56.73 22.28
CA LEU A 8 52.82 -55.54 21.52
C LEU A 8 52.21 -55.51 20.11
N ALA A 9 51.86 -56.68 19.56
CA ALA A 9 51.23 -56.76 18.23
C ALA A 9 49.72 -56.46 18.25
N LEU A 10 49.03 -56.67 19.39
CA LEU A 10 47.59 -56.40 19.51
C LEU A 10 47.28 -54.91 19.78
N THR A 11 48.24 -54.16 20.32
CA THR A 11 48.08 -52.71 20.58
C THR A 11 48.39 -51.83 19.37
N LEU A 12 48.93 -52.40 18.29
CA LEU A 12 49.23 -51.69 17.04
C LEU A 12 48.06 -51.70 16.03
N ILE A 13 47.03 -52.53 16.23
CA ILE A 13 45.87 -52.66 15.32
C ILE A 13 44.74 -51.69 15.70
N ALA A 14 44.84 -51.00 16.84
CA ALA A 14 43.85 -50.01 17.30
C ALA A 14 44.30 -48.56 17.07
N VAL A 15 45.08 -48.29 16.01
CA VAL A 15 45.18 -46.95 15.42
C VAL A 15 44.16 -46.93 14.28
N ILE A 16 42.87 -46.82 14.63
CA ILE A 16 42.12 -45.60 14.34
C ILE A 16 42.26 -45.25 12.85
N SER A 17 41.60 -46.06 12.01
CA SER A 17 41.12 -45.62 10.70
C SER A 17 39.90 -44.72 10.91
N ILE A 18 40.06 -43.61 11.64
CA ILE A 18 39.14 -42.48 11.47
C ILE A 18 39.60 -41.87 10.16
N THR A 19 38.99 -42.27 9.06
CA THR A 19 39.02 -41.47 7.86
C THR A 19 38.48 -40.10 8.27
N PRO A 20 39.22 -39.00 8.10
CA PRO A 20 38.62 -37.69 8.26
C PRO A 20 37.44 -37.63 7.29
N ALA A 21 36.22 -37.45 7.81
CA ALA A 21 35.09 -37.10 6.99
C ALA A 21 35.39 -35.69 6.46
N PHE A 22 35.86 -35.61 5.21
CA PHE A 22 36.01 -34.33 4.55
C PHE A 22 34.60 -33.85 4.22
N ALA A 23 34.17 -32.78 4.87
CA ALA A 23 32.93 -32.13 4.50
C ALA A 23 33.06 -31.56 3.08
N GLU A 24 32.13 -31.91 2.22
CA GLU A 24 31.99 -31.34 0.90
C GLU A 24 31.36 -29.95 1.01
N THR A 25 31.74 -29.03 0.13
CA THR A 25 31.17 -27.68 0.13
C THR A 25 30.49 -27.39 -1.19
N MET A 26 29.32 -26.78 -1.14
CA MET A 26 28.59 -26.39 -2.33
C MET A 26 28.16 -24.93 -2.33
N ALA A 27 27.83 -24.45 -3.53
CA ALA A 27 27.34 -23.11 -3.76
C ALA A 27 25.82 -23.07 -3.64
N ILE A 28 25.30 -21.99 -3.05
CA ILE A 28 23.86 -21.69 -3.08
C ILE A 28 23.59 -20.81 -4.30
N GLU A 29 22.63 -21.21 -5.12
CA GLU A 29 22.10 -20.43 -6.23
C GLU A 29 20.92 -19.57 -5.77
N VAL A 30 20.92 -18.28 -6.08
CA VAL A 30 19.86 -17.33 -5.72
C VAL A 30 19.22 -16.84 -7.01
N ASP A 31 17.97 -17.25 -7.27
CA ASP A 31 17.16 -16.88 -8.44
C ASP A 31 17.86 -17.00 -9.80
N GLY A 32 18.83 -17.92 -9.94
CA GLY A 32 19.66 -18.05 -11.14
C GLY A 32 20.52 -16.82 -11.48
N LEU A 33 20.57 -15.82 -10.59
CA LEU A 33 21.25 -14.54 -10.78
C LEU A 33 22.60 -14.51 -10.06
N MET A 34 22.68 -15.13 -8.89
CA MET A 34 23.87 -15.11 -8.03
C MET A 34 24.22 -16.51 -7.52
N LYS A 35 25.52 -16.81 -7.42
CA LYS A 35 26.03 -18.03 -6.76
C LYS A 35 26.93 -17.65 -5.60
N VAL A 36 26.56 -18.08 -4.40
CA VAL A 36 27.37 -17.92 -3.19
C VAL A 36 28.17 -19.19 -2.97
N ASN A 37 29.44 -19.16 -3.35
CA ASN A 37 30.32 -20.33 -3.28
C ASN A 37 30.69 -20.68 -1.84
N HIS A 38 30.85 -21.98 -1.57
CA HIS A 38 31.23 -22.52 -0.26
C HIS A 38 30.31 -22.09 0.88
N ALA A 39 29.03 -21.86 0.58
CA ALA A 39 28.06 -21.38 1.54
C ALA A 39 27.51 -22.50 2.43
N VAL A 40 27.54 -23.74 1.96
CA VAL A 40 27.05 -24.92 2.69
C VAL A 40 28.14 -25.97 2.73
N SER A 41 28.40 -26.50 3.91
CA SER A 41 29.31 -27.62 4.15
C SER A 41 28.50 -28.83 4.60
N TYR A 42 28.68 -30.00 3.97
CA TYR A 42 27.92 -31.20 4.34
C TYR A 42 28.76 -32.48 4.26
N THR A 43 28.28 -33.52 4.92
CA THR A 43 28.73 -34.89 4.74
C THR A 43 27.51 -35.76 4.48
N SER A 44 27.57 -36.61 3.45
CA SER A 44 26.49 -37.54 3.14
C SER A 44 26.99 -38.98 2.99
N THR A 45 26.10 -39.94 3.27
CA THR A 45 26.25 -41.35 2.93
C THR A 45 25.01 -41.77 2.17
N GLY A 46 25.18 -42.32 0.96
CA GLY A 46 24.05 -42.73 0.13
C GLY A 46 23.29 -41.60 -0.55
N ILE A 47 23.76 -40.34 -0.47
CA ILE A 47 23.13 -39.17 -1.11
C ILE A 47 24.16 -38.40 -1.92
N GLU A 48 23.83 -38.11 -3.17
CA GLU A 48 24.50 -37.12 -4.02
C GLU A 48 23.64 -35.86 -4.08
N ILE A 49 24.20 -34.70 -3.75
CA ILE A 49 23.47 -33.42 -3.86
C ILE A 49 23.86 -32.78 -5.19
N GLU A 50 22.87 -32.56 -6.06
CA GLU A 50 23.10 -32.01 -7.39
C GLU A 50 23.19 -30.48 -7.38
N SER A 51 22.31 -29.83 -6.60
CA SER A 51 22.28 -28.37 -6.50
C SER A 51 21.59 -27.90 -5.22
N ILE A 52 21.89 -26.65 -4.85
CA ILE A 52 21.23 -25.94 -3.75
C ILE A 52 20.75 -24.61 -4.30
N SER A 53 19.47 -24.32 -4.11
CA SER A 53 18.87 -23.04 -4.46
C SER A 53 18.21 -22.40 -3.24
N ALA A 54 18.20 -21.07 -3.21
CA ALA A 54 17.61 -20.29 -2.14
C ALA A 54 16.29 -19.67 -2.60
N ASP A 55 15.24 -19.89 -1.82
CA ASP A 55 13.97 -19.16 -1.92
C ASP A 55 13.92 -18.08 -0.83
N LEU A 56 14.06 -16.82 -1.24
CA LEU A 56 14.04 -15.67 -0.34
C LEU A 56 12.63 -15.27 0.09
N GLU A 57 11.58 -15.74 -0.60
CA GLU A 57 10.20 -15.43 -0.24
C GLU A 57 9.73 -16.31 0.92
N SER A 58 10.06 -17.60 0.88
CA SER A 58 9.76 -18.56 1.95
C SER A 58 10.88 -18.71 2.99
N ILE A 59 12.07 -18.16 2.73
CA ILE A 59 13.28 -18.36 3.53
C ILE A 59 13.58 -19.86 3.67
N ALA A 60 13.80 -20.47 2.51
CA ALA A 60 14.11 -21.88 2.40
C ALA A 60 15.37 -22.11 1.55
N LEU A 61 16.07 -23.19 1.85
CA LEU A 61 17.08 -23.78 0.99
C LEU A 61 16.52 -25.07 0.40
N ILE A 62 16.45 -25.12 -0.92
CA ILE A 62 15.92 -26.25 -1.70
C ILE A 62 17.12 -27.01 -2.25
N PHE A 63 17.17 -28.31 -1.94
CA PHE A 63 18.25 -29.22 -2.30
C PHE A 63 17.72 -30.24 -3.30
N GLN A 64 18.29 -30.25 -4.50
CA GLN A 64 18.06 -31.33 -5.45
C GLN A 64 19.04 -32.46 -5.15
N VAL A 65 18.53 -33.68 -4.96
CA VAL A 65 19.33 -34.82 -4.54
C VAL A 65 19.03 -36.09 -5.33
N LEU A 66 20.00 -37.00 -5.32
CA LEU A 66 19.86 -38.36 -5.76
C LEU A 66 20.23 -39.30 -4.60
N VAL A 67 19.25 -40.02 -4.06
CA VAL A 67 19.46 -41.04 -3.02
C VAL A 67 19.73 -42.39 -3.68
N SER A 68 20.81 -43.07 -3.28
CA SER A 68 21.24 -44.32 -3.88
C SER A 68 20.20 -45.42 -3.77
N GLU A 69 19.90 -46.07 -4.89
CA GLU A 69 18.98 -47.21 -4.98
C GLU A 69 19.43 -48.46 -4.21
N SER A 70 20.69 -48.48 -3.76
CA SER A 70 21.27 -49.60 -3.01
C SER A 70 20.96 -49.55 -1.51
N GLU A 71 20.53 -48.40 -1.00
CA GLU A 71 20.27 -48.18 0.42
C GLU A 71 18.79 -47.79 0.61
N SER A 72 18.21 -48.12 1.78
CA SER A 72 16.81 -47.78 2.06
C SER A 72 16.61 -46.31 2.40
N GLU A 73 17.64 -45.68 2.94
CA GLU A 73 17.70 -44.29 3.38
C GLU A 73 19.13 -43.78 3.16
N GLY A 74 19.28 -42.49 2.93
CA GLY A 74 20.57 -41.80 2.89
C GLY A 74 20.74 -40.89 4.09
N ASP A 75 21.93 -40.85 4.67
CA ASP A 75 22.25 -40.01 5.82
C ASP A 75 22.94 -38.73 5.36
N ILE A 76 22.53 -37.59 5.91
CA ILE A 76 23.14 -36.29 5.64
C ILE A 76 23.34 -35.50 6.92
N SER A 77 24.48 -34.80 6.99
CA SER A 77 24.79 -33.80 8.01
C SER A 77 25.21 -32.53 7.32
N ILE A 78 24.47 -31.44 7.52
CA ILE A 78 24.66 -30.16 6.83
C ILE A 78 24.96 -29.09 7.87
N THR A 79 26.00 -28.29 7.64
CA THR A 79 26.41 -27.18 8.48
C THR A 79 26.21 -25.85 7.75
N PHE A 80 25.49 -24.95 8.40
CA PHE A 80 25.22 -23.59 7.94
C PHE A 80 25.95 -22.58 8.82
N ASP A 81 26.46 -21.52 8.21
CA ASP A 81 26.86 -20.31 8.93
C ASP A 81 25.60 -19.51 9.29
N ARG A 82 25.49 -19.12 10.57
CA ARG A 82 24.32 -18.42 11.10
C ARG A 82 24.14 -17.01 10.52
N SER A 83 25.17 -16.45 9.89
CA SER A 83 25.08 -15.20 9.12
C SER A 83 24.48 -15.39 7.73
N VAL A 84 24.50 -16.63 7.22
CA VAL A 84 23.94 -16.99 5.90
C VAL A 84 22.55 -17.56 6.05
N PHE A 85 22.33 -18.52 6.95
CA PHE A 85 21.04 -19.17 7.14
C PHE A 85 20.82 -19.53 8.62
N ASP A 86 19.73 -19.05 9.22
CA ASP A 86 19.45 -19.24 10.66
C ASP A 86 17.94 -19.26 10.95
N ALA A 87 17.61 -19.86 12.09
CA ALA A 87 16.26 -19.94 12.65
C ALA A 87 16.23 -19.26 14.02
N LYS A 88 15.62 -18.07 14.09
CA LYS A 88 15.49 -17.24 15.29
C LYS A 88 14.16 -16.52 15.33
N ILE A 89 13.53 -16.51 16.50
CA ILE A 89 12.34 -15.70 16.79
C ILE A 89 12.64 -14.81 18.00
N ALA A 90 12.36 -13.51 17.86
CA ALA A 90 12.60 -12.51 18.91
C ALA A 90 14.05 -12.50 19.46
N GLY A 91 15.02 -12.89 18.63
CA GLY A 91 16.44 -12.95 18.99
C GLY A 91 16.88 -14.25 19.67
N GLU A 92 15.95 -15.15 19.97
CA GLU A 92 16.21 -16.47 20.53
C GLU A 92 16.24 -17.53 19.43
N ASP A 93 16.98 -18.61 19.68
CA ASP A 93 17.14 -19.73 18.76
C ASP A 93 15.83 -20.49 18.60
N ASP A 94 15.33 -20.56 17.36
CA ASP A 94 14.16 -21.34 16.97
C ASP A 94 14.57 -22.58 16.16
N GLU A 95 13.64 -23.49 15.94
CA GLU A 95 13.86 -24.73 15.19
C GLU A 95 13.77 -24.52 13.67
N PHE A 96 14.61 -25.23 12.92
CA PHE A 96 14.40 -25.39 11.48
C PHE A 96 13.26 -26.36 11.21
N PHE A 97 12.72 -26.31 10.00
CA PHE A 97 11.74 -27.27 9.51
C PHE A 97 12.28 -27.91 8.23
N ILE A 98 12.17 -29.24 8.09
CA ILE A 98 12.69 -29.96 6.93
C ILE A 98 11.59 -30.79 6.28
N ILE A 99 11.43 -30.64 4.97
CA ILE A 99 10.47 -31.39 4.15
C ILE A 99 11.24 -32.15 3.07
N ALA A 100 10.99 -33.44 2.91
CA ALA A 100 11.46 -34.25 1.78
C ALA A 100 10.27 -34.70 0.93
N ASP A 101 10.24 -34.37 -0.36
CA ASP A 101 9.12 -34.63 -1.30
C ASP A 101 7.71 -34.30 -0.74
N GLY A 102 7.59 -33.25 0.06
CA GLY A 102 6.33 -32.83 0.68
C GLY A 102 6.00 -33.49 2.03
N GLU A 103 6.85 -34.37 2.55
CA GLU A 103 6.71 -34.97 3.88
C GLU A 103 7.73 -34.42 4.88
N GLU A 104 7.29 -34.08 6.09
CA GLU A 104 8.17 -33.58 7.15
C GLU A 104 9.08 -34.69 7.69
N ILE A 105 10.36 -34.36 7.86
CA ILE A 105 11.35 -35.29 8.42
C ILE A 105 11.94 -34.76 9.74
N THR A 106 12.27 -35.69 10.63
CA THR A 106 12.89 -35.35 11.91
C THR A 106 14.41 -35.24 11.77
N PHE A 107 15.02 -34.35 12.55
CA PHE A 107 16.46 -34.12 12.52
C PHE A 107 17.02 -33.95 13.92
N THR A 108 18.35 -34.00 13.99
CA THR A 108 19.12 -33.63 15.17
C THR A 108 19.92 -32.37 14.88
N GLU A 109 19.96 -31.45 15.83
CA GLU A 109 20.68 -30.18 15.71
C GLU A 109 21.84 -30.12 16.70
N GLU A 110 23.03 -29.80 16.18
CA GLU A 110 24.13 -29.25 16.97
C GLU A 110 24.29 -27.77 16.63
N LYS A 111 24.52 -26.93 17.63
CA LYS A 111 24.62 -25.48 17.43
C LYS A 111 25.74 -24.85 18.23
N ASP A 112 26.34 -23.83 17.63
CA ASP A 112 27.29 -22.93 18.27
C ASP A 112 26.93 -21.47 17.97
N ASP A 113 27.80 -20.54 18.37
CA ASP A 113 27.58 -19.10 18.21
C ASP A 113 27.62 -18.64 16.73
N THR A 114 28.23 -19.43 15.86
CA THR A 114 28.57 -19.11 14.46
C THR A 114 27.94 -20.05 13.44
N SER A 115 27.61 -21.28 13.83
CA SER A 115 27.14 -22.32 12.94
C SER A 115 26.03 -23.17 13.56
N ARG A 116 25.24 -23.79 12.69
CA ARG A 116 24.27 -24.83 13.06
C ARG A 116 24.42 -26.01 12.13
N THR A 117 24.44 -27.20 12.71
CA THR A 117 24.59 -28.48 12.00
C THR A 117 23.33 -29.31 12.18
N LEU A 118 22.66 -29.62 11.07
CA LEU A 118 21.47 -30.45 11.03
C LEU A 118 21.85 -31.83 10.50
N SER A 119 21.49 -32.88 11.22
CA SER A 119 21.73 -34.27 10.81
C SER A 119 20.43 -35.07 10.78
N PHE A 120 20.14 -35.71 9.65
CA PHE A 120 18.90 -36.42 9.39
C PHE A 120 19.09 -37.47 8.28
N SER A 121 18.08 -38.33 8.13
CA SER A 121 18.05 -39.38 7.11
C SER A 121 16.89 -39.12 6.15
N ILE A 122 17.13 -39.34 4.86
CA ILE A 122 16.16 -39.13 3.78
C ILE A 122 15.80 -40.48 3.15
N PRO A 123 14.52 -40.77 2.88
CA PRO A 123 14.11 -42.00 2.22
C PRO A 123 14.72 -42.21 0.82
N GLN A 124 14.86 -43.46 0.41
CA GLN A 124 15.19 -43.82 -0.97
C GLN A 124 14.17 -43.22 -1.94
N GLY A 125 14.68 -42.73 -3.08
CA GLY A 125 13.85 -42.19 -4.16
C GLY A 125 13.47 -40.73 -3.97
N THR A 126 13.92 -40.08 -2.89
CA THR A 126 13.74 -38.65 -2.74
C THR A 126 14.57 -37.87 -3.76
N GLU A 127 13.89 -36.95 -4.43
CA GLU A 127 14.46 -36.09 -5.48
C GLU A 127 14.75 -34.68 -4.93
N GLU A 128 14.02 -34.27 -3.90
CA GLU A 128 14.11 -32.93 -3.33
C GLU A 128 13.87 -32.92 -1.82
N PHE A 129 14.66 -32.11 -1.12
CA PHE A 129 14.29 -31.71 0.23
C PHE A 129 14.52 -30.21 0.44
N GLU A 130 13.75 -29.63 1.35
CA GLU A 130 13.71 -28.21 1.65
C GLU A 130 13.97 -28.02 3.14
N ILE A 131 14.84 -27.06 3.47
CA ILE A 131 15.07 -26.63 4.86
C ILE A 131 14.59 -25.20 5.00
N PHE A 132 13.63 -24.97 5.90
CA PHE A 132 13.05 -23.67 6.18
C PHE A 132 13.65 -23.06 7.44
N GLY A 133 13.97 -21.78 7.36
CA GLY A 133 14.46 -20.97 8.47
C GLY A 133 13.71 -19.66 8.60
N THR A 134 14.33 -18.68 9.24
CA THR A 134 13.74 -17.34 9.46
C THR A 134 14.63 -16.19 8.95
N ILE A 135 15.89 -16.50 8.67
CA ILE A 135 16.92 -15.58 8.18
C ILE A 135 17.68 -16.28 7.05
N LEU A 136 17.81 -15.60 5.91
CA LEU A 136 18.62 -16.06 4.77
C LEU A 136 19.31 -14.86 4.11
N PHE A 137 20.65 -14.91 3.97
CA PHE A 137 21.49 -13.81 3.48
C PHE A 137 21.29 -12.45 4.17
N ASN A 138 21.07 -12.45 5.49
CA ASN A 138 20.69 -11.30 6.31
C ASN A 138 19.30 -10.70 6.01
N GLU A 139 18.54 -11.26 5.08
CA GLU A 139 17.11 -10.97 4.94
C GLU A 139 16.35 -11.79 5.98
N SER A 140 15.49 -11.12 6.76
CA SER A 140 14.63 -11.78 7.74
C SER A 140 13.17 -11.59 7.35
N PHE A 141 12.44 -12.70 7.23
CA PHE A 141 11.02 -12.70 6.89
C PHE A 141 10.23 -11.90 7.93
N LEU A 142 10.59 -12.05 9.21
CA LEU A 142 9.97 -11.33 10.31
C LEU A 142 10.20 -9.82 10.24
N LEU A 143 11.42 -9.38 9.92
CA LEU A 143 11.70 -7.94 9.74
C LEU A 143 10.91 -7.36 8.56
N LYS A 144 10.83 -8.11 7.46
CA LYS A 144 10.07 -7.69 6.28
C LYS A 144 8.57 -7.58 6.57
N LEU A 145 8.00 -8.52 7.33
CA LEU A 145 6.62 -8.43 7.82
C LEU A 145 6.43 -7.20 8.71
N GLU A 146 7.32 -6.95 9.65
CA GLU A 146 7.23 -5.78 10.54
C GLU A 146 7.30 -4.45 9.75
N GLU A 147 8.14 -4.36 8.72
CA GLU A 147 8.22 -3.20 7.83
C GLU A 147 6.93 -3.01 7.02
N LEU A 148 6.34 -4.10 6.53
CA LEU A 148 5.07 -4.06 5.81
C LEU A 148 3.91 -3.62 6.71
N GLU A 149 3.82 -4.14 7.94
CA GLU A 149 2.82 -3.73 8.93
C GLU A 149 2.98 -2.24 9.29
N LYS A 150 4.21 -1.77 9.52
CA LYS A 150 4.50 -0.34 9.76
C LYS A 150 4.10 0.52 8.57
N ALA A 151 4.39 0.08 7.35
CA ALA A 151 4.01 0.81 6.14
C ALA A 151 2.49 0.87 5.96
N GLN A 152 1.77 -0.21 6.25
CA GLN A 152 0.31 -0.25 6.24
C GLN A 152 -0.28 0.67 7.31
N ALA A 153 0.21 0.60 8.55
CA ALA A 153 -0.24 1.46 9.63
C ALA A 153 0.00 2.96 9.32
N LEU A 154 1.10 3.29 8.65
CA LEU A 154 1.37 4.65 8.19
C LEU A 154 0.34 5.10 7.14
N LYS A 155 0.05 4.26 6.14
CA LYS A 155 -0.95 4.54 5.11
C LYS A 155 -2.34 4.73 5.72
N GLU A 156 -2.77 3.83 6.61
CA GLU A 156 -4.05 3.96 7.30
C GLU A 156 -4.13 5.23 8.15
N ALA A 157 -3.03 5.63 8.80
CA ALA A 157 -2.97 6.85 9.56
C ALA A 157 -3.08 8.11 8.67
N GLU A 158 -2.51 8.06 7.47
CA GLU A 158 -2.61 9.12 6.47
C GLU A 158 -4.04 9.22 5.92
N GLU A 159 -4.62 8.13 5.45
CA GLU A 159 -6.02 8.06 4.98
C GLU A 159 -7.01 8.53 6.05
N ARG A 160 -6.79 8.14 7.31
CA ARG A 160 -7.60 8.59 8.43
C ARG A 160 -7.50 10.10 8.63
N LYS A 161 -6.31 10.70 8.52
CA LYS A 161 -6.13 12.16 8.61
C LYS A 161 -6.84 12.87 7.46
N GLU A 162 -6.72 12.36 6.23
CA GLU A 162 -7.41 12.91 5.06
C GLU A 162 -8.93 12.84 5.22
N PHE A 163 -9.45 11.72 5.73
CA PHE A 163 -10.87 11.56 6.02
C PHE A 163 -11.36 12.61 7.03
N TYR A 164 -10.68 12.79 8.16
CA TYR A 164 -11.07 13.82 9.14
C TYR A 164 -10.93 15.25 8.59
N ALA A 165 -9.91 15.52 7.79
CA ALA A 165 -9.77 16.82 7.13
C ALA A 165 -10.93 17.09 6.15
N SER A 166 -11.40 16.06 5.44
CA SER A 166 -12.55 16.16 4.54
C SER A 166 -13.85 16.44 5.31
N ILE A 167 -14.07 15.78 6.45
CA ILE A 167 -15.23 16.04 7.31
C ILE A 167 -15.18 17.47 7.85
N ALA A 168 -14.04 17.91 8.37
CA ALA A 168 -13.88 19.28 8.86
C ALA A 168 -14.19 20.32 7.76
N ALA A 169 -13.69 20.10 6.53
CA ALA A 169 -13.99 20.97 5.41
C ALA A 169 -15.48 20.95 5.01
N MET A 170 -16.15 19.80 5.10
CA MET A 170 -17.60 19.70 4.86
C MET A 170 -18.41 20.42 5.95
N ASP A 171 -18.03 20.27 7.22
CA ASP A 171 -18.68 20.96 8.34
C ASP A 171 -18.51 22.48 8.23
N GLU A 172 -17.31 22.96 7.89
CA GLU A 172 -17.07 24.38 7.60
C GLU A 172 -17.91 24.86 6.41
N ALA A 173 -18.04 24.06 5.35
CA ALA A 173 -18.88 24.41 4.21
C ALA A 173 -20.37 24.46 4.58
N ALA A 174 -20.86 23.51 5.38
CA ALA A 174 -22.22 23.47 5.86
C ALA A 174 -22.54 24.67 6.77
N GLN A 175 -21.61 25.05 7.65
CA GLN A 175 -21.73 26.26 8.47
C GLN A 175 -21.84 27.50 7.59
N ARG A 176 -20.97 27.66 6.59
CA ARG A 176 -21.06 28.80 5.64
C ARG A 176 -22.37 28.85 4.88
N ILE A 177 -22.98 27.71 4.55
CA ILE A 177 -24.29 27.65 3.91
C ILE A 177 -25.37 28.09 4.90
N ASN A 178 -25.34 27.58 6.14
CA ASN A 178 -26.30 27.96 7.18
C ASN A 178 -26.24 29.46 7.50
N ASP A 179 -25.03 30.04 7.59
CA ASP A 179 -24.86 31.47 7.84
C ASP A 179 -25.45 32.33 6.73
N LYS A 180 -25.30 31.93 5.45
CA LYS A 180 -25.91 32.61 4.32
C LYS A 180 -27.43 32.54 4.35
N ILE A 181 -27.98 31.35 4.64
CA ILE A 181 -29.44 31.17 4.76
C ILE A 181 -29.99 32.05 5.91
N ALA A 182 -29.27 32.12 7.03
CA ALA A 182 -29.66 32.97 8.15
C ALA A 182 -29.62 34.46 7.79
N ALA A 183 -28.60 34.91 7.06
CA ALA A 183 -28.49 36.28 6.58
C ALA A 183 -29.62 36.65 5.60
N GLU A 184 -29.86 35.82 4.59
CA GLU A 184 -30.96 36.02 3.61
C GLU A 184 -32.33 36.04 4.31
N LYS A 185 -32.54 35.16 5.30
CA LYS A 185 -33.77 35.15 6.09
C LYS A 185 -33.92 36.44 6.92
N ALA A 186 -32.86 36.92 7.55
CA ALA A 186 -32.89 38.16 8.33
C ALA A 186 -33.17 39.39 7.44
N GLU A 187 -32.59 39.44 6.23
CA GLU A 187 -32.88 40.50 5.25
C GLU A 187 -34.35 40.45 4.79
N ALA A 188 -34.89 39.26 4.51
CA ALA A 188 -36.29 39.09 4.15
C ALA A 188 -37.25 39.49 5.28
N GLU A 189 -36.94 39.12 6.53
CA GLU A 189 -37.73 39.52 7.70
C GLU A 189 -37.69 41.04 7.91
N ALA A 190 -36.53 41.68 7.77
CA ALA A 190 -36.40 43.14 7.87
C ALA A 190 -37.17 43.88 6.75
N ALA A 191 -37.11 43.38 5.51
CA ALA A 191 -37.86 43.93 4.40
C ALA A 191 -39.39 43.79 4.61
N ALA A 192 -39.85 42.64 5.11
CA ALA A 192 -41.26 42.43 5.43
C ALA A 192 -41.73 43.33 6.59
N GLU A 193 -40.88 43.56 7.60
CA GLU A 193 -41.18 44.50 8.68
C GLU A 193 -41.29 45.93 8.15
N GLU A 194 -40.37 46.38 7.29
CA GLU A 194 -40.44 47.70 6.66
C GLU A 194 -41.67 47.86 5.75
N GLU A 195 -42.02 46.84 4.97
CA GLU A 195 -43.25 46.80 4.17
C GLU A 195 -44.50 46.91 5.07
N SER A 196 -44.53 46.19 6.18
CA SER A 196 -45.64 46.26 7.14
C SER A 196 -45.74 47.65 7.79
N ARG A 197 -44.61 48.29 8.13
CA ARG A 197 -44.56 49.63 8.70
C ARG A 197 -45.04 50.69 7.70
N THR A 198 -44.59 50.60 6.46
CA THR A 198 -45.01 51.51 5.39
C THR A 198 -46.50 51.34 5.06
N ALA A 199 -47.02 50.11 5.01
CA ALA A 199 -48.44 49.85 4.85
C ALA A 199 -49.28 50.43 6.01
N ALA A 200 -48.82 50.30 7.26
CA ALA A 200 -49.48 50.90 8.42
C ALA A 200 -49.49 52.44 8.37
N LEU A 201 -48.41 53.07 7.90
CA LEU A 201 -48.34 54.51 7.69
C LEU A 201 -49.28 54.98 6.58
N MET A 202 -49.39 54.23 5.47
CA MET A 202 -50.36 54.51 4.40
C MET A 202 -51.81 54.46 4.90
N ALA A 203 -52.14 53.48 5.75
CA ALA A 203 -53.49 53.32 6.31
C ALA A 203 -53.87 54.42 7.33
N ALA A 204 -52.90 55.16 7.85
CA ALA A 204 -53.14 56.25 8.81
C ALA A 204 -53.45 57.61 8.14
N CYS A 205 -53.27 57.75 6.83
CA CYS A 205 -53.65 58.97 6.11
C CYS A 205 -55.20 59.06 6.00
N GLY A 206 -55.75 60.22 6.35
CA GLY A 206 -57.20 60.47 6.38
C GLY A 206 -57.84 60.61 4.99
N ASP A 207 -59.17 60.53 4.96
CA ASP A 207 -59.98 60.52 3.73
C ASP A 207 -59.64 61.71 2.80
N GLY A 208 -59.16 61.41 1.58
CA GLY A 208 -58.71 62.38 0.58
C GLY A 208 -57.20 62.70 0.54
N THR A 209 -56.34 61.94 1.24
CA THR A 209 -54.87 62.12 1.21
C THR A 209 -54.12 60.82 0.89
N VAL A 210 -53.01 60.92 0.14
CA VAL A 210 -52.13 59.80 -0.26
C VAL A 210 -50.76 59.97 0.39
N TYR A 211 -50.16 58.88 0.86
CA TYR A 211 -48.83 58.89 1.47
C TYR A 211 -47.73 58.83 0.41
N VAL A 212 -46.90 59.86 0.32
CA VAL A 212 -45.76 59.95 -0.62
C VAL A 212 -44.56 60.52 0.14
N ASP A 213 -43.42 59.83 0.10
CA ASP A 213 -42.12 60.28 0.64
C ASP A 213 -42.13 60.82 2.09
N GLY A 214 -42.96 60.25 2.97
CA GLY A 214 -42.99 60.60 4.40
C GLY A 214 -44.10 61.56 4.83
N GLU A 215 -44.91 62.09 3.90
CA GLU A 215 -46.00 63.03 4.19
C GLU A 215 -47.34 62.59 3.56
N CYS A 216 -48.46 62.85 4.25
CA CYS A 216 -49.81 62.66 3.67
C CYS A 216 -50.18 63.90 2.83
N VAL A 217 -50.21 63.75 1.51
CA VAL A 217 -50.56 64.84 0.56
C VAL A 217 -52.02 64.74 0.11
N ASN A 218 -52.72 65.87 -0.03
CA ASN A 218 -54.12 65.89 -0.49
C ASN A 218 -54.20 65.92 -2.02
N GLU A 219 -54.91 64.97 -2.64
CA GLU A 219 -55.04 64.90 -4.11
C GLU A 219 -55.75 66.13 -4.73
N GLY A 220 -56.47 66.93 -3.94
CA GLY A 220 -57.24 68.09 -4.40
C GLY A 220 -56.44 69.35 -4.73
N LEU A 221 -55.11 69.37 -4.57
CA LEU A 221 -54.26 70.53 -4.87
C LEU A 221 -53.03 70.22 -5.74
N LEU A 222 -53.01 69.09 -6.44
CA LEU A 222 -52.02 68.83 -7.48
C LEU A 222 -52.52 69.42 -8.81
N GLY A 223 -51.97 70.58 -9.18
CA GLY A 223 -51.86 71.01 -10.59
C GLY A 223 -51.18 69.90 -11.41
N PRO A 224 -51.32 69.92 -12.74
CA PRO A 224 -51.25 68.74 -13.60
C PRO A 224 -50.11 67.77 -13.24
N GLN A 225 -50.51 66.53 -13.01
CA GLN A 225 -49.65 65.35 -12.89
C GLN A 225 -48.48 65.46 -13.89
N SER A 226 -47.25 65.39 -13.41
CA SER A 226 -46.16 64.98 -14.30
C SER A 226 -46.46 63.54 -14.70
N GLU A 227 -46.65 63.32 -16.00
CA GLU A 227 -46.88 62.00 -16.57
C GLU A 227 -45.89 60.98 -15.97
N PRO A 228 -46.33 59.74 -15.67
CA PRO A 228 -45.40 58.71 -15.27
C PRO A 228 -44.39 58.56 -16.40
N VAL A 229 -43.11 58.77 -16.08
CA VAL A 229 -42.02 58.57 -17.02
C VAL A 229 -42.15 57.13 -17.53
N ASP A 230 -42.45 56.98 -18.82
CA ASP A 230 -42.56 55.70 -19.51
C ASP A 230 -41.21 54.97 -19.46
N SER A 231 -41.01 54.26 -18.36
CA SER A 231 -39.83 53.45 -18.07
C SER A 231 -39.84 52.15 -18.87
N GLY A 232 -40.90 51.90 -19.66
CA GLY A 232 -41.01 50.77 -20.58
C GLY A 232 -39.97 50.84 -21.71
N SER A 233 -39.54 52.05 -22.10
CA SER A 233 -38.47 52.23 -23.10
C SER A 233 -37.10 51.72 -22.60
N LEU A 234 -36.75 52.04 -21.34
CA LEU A 234 -35.46 51.68 -20.75
C LEU A 234 -35.40 50.20 -20.38
N ILE A 235 -36.44 49.63 -19.77
CA ILE A 235 -36.49 48.20 -19.41
C ILE A 235 -36.43 47.31 -20.65
N ASN A 236 -37.17 47.65 -21.71
CA ASN A 236 -37.10 46.89 -22.96
C ASN A 236 -35.73 46.99 -23.63
N SER A 237 -35.03 48.14 -23.51
CA SER A 237 -33.67 48.31 -24.04
C SER A 237 -32.62 47.50 -23.25
N VAL A 238 -32.77 47.39 -21.93
CA VAL A 238 -31.85 46.64 -21.06
C VAL A 238 -31.99 45.13 -21.33
N PHE A 239 -33.23 44.62 -21.40
CA PHE A 239 -33.45 43.20 -21.69
C PHE A 239 -33.10 42.83 -23.14
N ALA A 240 -33.35 43.72 -24.11
CA ALA A 240 -32.92 43.51 -25.49
C ALA A 240 -31.39 43.49 -25.63
N ALA A 241 -30.67 44.39 -24.93
CA ALA A 241 -29.21 44.42 -24.94
C ALA A 241 -28.60 43.16 -24.29
N MET A 242 -29.19 42.69 -23.18
CA MET A 242 -28.70 41.51 -22.47
C MET A 242 -28.92 40.22 -23.30
N GLY A 243 -30.04 40.11 -24.02
CA GLY A 243 -30.33 38.97 -24.90
C GLY A 243 -29.39 38.88 -26.10
N ILE A 244 -29.07 40.01 -26.74
CA ILE A 244 -28.12 40.04 -27.87
C ILE A 244 -26.70 39.69 -27.40
N GLY A 245 -26.28 40.20 -26.23
CA GLY A 245 -24.97 39.88 -25.66
C GLY A 245 -24.78 38.39 -25.39
N LEU A 246 -25.79 37.72 -24.84
CA LEU A 246 -25.76 36.28 -24.55
C LEU A 246 -25.72 35.46 -25.85
N ALA A 247 -26.49 35.85 -26.87
CA ALA A 247 -26.49 35.18 -28.17
C ALA A 247 -25.13 35.29 -28.88
N VAL A 248 -24.51 36.47 -28.88
CA VAL A 248 -23.17 36.67 -29.46
C VAL A 248 -22.12 35.84 -28.72
N MET A 249 -22.17 35.78 -27.39
CA MET A 249 -21.26 34.96 -26.60
C MET A 249 -21.39 33.47 -26.93
N ILE A 250 -22.61 32.94 -27.08
CA ILE A 250 -22.84 31.55 -27.45
C ILE A 250 -22.30 31.26 -28.86
N ILE A 251 -22.50 32.17 -29.82
CA ILE A 251 -22.01 31.99 -31.21
C ILE A 251 -20.48 32.03 -31.24
N VAL A 252 -19.84 32.99 -30.57
CA VAL A 252 -18.37 33.08 -30.50
C VAL A 252 -17.78 31.87 -29.78
N TRP A 253 -18.39 31.42 -28.68
CA TRP A 253 -17.96 30.23 -27.96
C TRP A 253 -18.15 28.94 -28.79
N GLY A 254 -19.24 28.83 -29.56
CA GLY A 254 -19.50 27.72 -30.46
C GLY A 254 -18.48 27.62 -31.60
N ILE A 255 -18.12 28.75 -32.22
CA ILE A 255 -17.10 28.79 -33.28
C ILE A 255 -15.72 28.46 -32.70
N PHE A 256 -15.37 29.01 -31.53
CA PHE A 256 -14.08 28.77 -30.88
C PHE A 256 -13.91 27.30 -30.44
N ARG A 257 -14.96 26.70 -29.85
CA ARG A 257 -14.97 25.29 -29.45
C ARG A 257 -14.89 24.33 -30.64
N SER A 258 -15.44 24.71 -31.81
CA SER A 258 -15.39 23.86 -33.01
C SER A 258 -13.99 23.78 -33.63
N ARG A 259 -13.13 24.81 -33.46
CA ARG A 259 -11.76 24.83 -34.00
C ARG A 259 -10.82 23.88 -33.26
N HIS A 260 -11.04 23.61 -31.98
CA HIS A 260 -10.22 22.68 -31.20
C HIS A 260 -10.47 21.19 -31.49
N LYS A 261 -11.53 20.84 -32.23
CA LYS A 261 -11.87 19.44 -32.52
C LYS A 261 -11.28 18.90 -33.84
N LYS A 262 -10.60 19.74 -34.63
CA LYS A 262 -10.08 19.37 -35.96
C LYS A 262 -8.54 19.23 -36.05
N SER A 263 -7.79 19.25 -34.95
CA SER A 263 -6.32 19.14 -34.99
C SER A 263 -5.73 17.85 -34.38
N SER A 264 -6.51 16.79 -34.15
CA SER A 264 -6.00 15.56 -33.52
C SER A 264 -6.13 14.29 -34.37
N VAL A 265 -6.22 14.39 -35.70
CA VAL A 265 -6.17 13.21 -36.58
C VAL A 265 -5.34 13.55 -37.82
N VAL A 266 -4.01 13.45 -37.73
CA VAL A 266 -3.09 13.04 -38.82
C VAL A 266 -1.78 12.52 -38.18
N GLU A 267 -1.25 11.45 -38.77
CA GLU A 267 0.07 10.80 -38.60
C GLU A 267 0.26 9.90 -37.36
N SER A 268 0.71 8.65 -37.46
CA SER A 268 1.45 7.98 -38.54
C SER A 268 1.41 6.46 -38.39
N ASP A 269 1.13 5.76 -39.50
CA ASP A 269 1.72 4.47 -39.82
C ASP A 269 3.25 4.55 -39.73
N ASP A 270 3.93 3.55 -39.18
CA ASP A 270 4.91 2.76 -39.94
C ASP A 270 5.57 1.68 -39.06
N SER A 271 5.64 0.47 -39.64
CA SER A 271 6.68 -0.57 -39.48
C SER A 271 6.93 -1.21 -38.12
#